data_AF-A0A4U1BQR5-F1
#
_entry.id   AF-A0A4U1BQR5-F1
#
_cell.length_a   1.000
_cell.length_b   1.000
_cell.length_c   1.000
_cell.angle_alpha   90.00
_cell.angle_beta   90.00
_cell.angle_gamma   90.00
#
_symmetry.space_group_name_H-M   'P 1'
#
loop_
_entity.id
_entity.type
_entity.pdbx_description
1 polymer ?
#
loop_
_entity_poly.entity_id
_entity_poly.type
_entity_poly.pdbx_seq_one_letter_code
_entity_poly.pdbx_strand_id
1 'polypeptide(L)'
;MSERRKPPTNIIKIIGLIIGSYLVFAALVLNFYEPEEPVISDVPYENMDWREREEYNQQTIGGLSLGTTKAEAIKLMGKPHFNDAQFVQGKQVQLLHWRTQRNEGDGKTTRDECTPLLFVDDVLFAIGEIASERFLDGPIDLELLNQIIQQADNSPDTTSVQ
;
A
#
# COMPACT_ATOMS: atom_id res chain seq x y z
N MET A 1 6.25 -20.76 -59.79
CA MET A 1 7.13 -19.82 -59.06
C MET A 1 6.75 -18.42 -59.47
N SER A 2 5.93 -17.72 -58.68
CA SER A 2 5.41 -16.39 -59.05
C SER A 2 6.44 -15.30 -58.77
N GLU A 3 6.67 -14.45 -59.76
CA GLU A 3 7.63 -13.36 -59.70
C GLU A 3 7.11 -12.24 -58.78
N ARG A 4 7.85 -11.93 -57.71
CA ARG A 4 7.48 -10.84 -56.79
C ARG A 4 7.62 -9.51 -57.53
N ARG A 5 6.49 -8.90 -57.88
CA ARG A 5 6.42 -7.53 -58.41
C ARG A 5 7.09 -6.59 -57.40
N LYS A 6 8.17 -5.91 -57.81
CA LYS A 6 8.80 -4.88 -56.99
C LYS A 6 7.80 -3.75 -56.77
N PRO A 7 7.62 -3.26 -55.52
CA PRO A 7 6.67 -2.19 -55.27
C PRO A 7 7.09 -0.94 -56.06
N PRO A 8 6.13 -0.21 -56.66
CA PRO A 8 6.43 1.04 -57.34
C PRO A 8 7.09 2.03 -56.35
N THR A 9 8.12 2.74 -56.82
CA THR A 9 8.99 3.60 -56.00
C THR A 9 8.23 4.64 -55.17
N ASN A 10 7.03 5.04 -55.61
CA ASN A 10 6.16 5.96 -54.88
C ASN A 10 5.58 5.34 -53.59
N ILE A 11 5.31 4.03 -53.58
CA ILE A 11 4.80 3.32 -52.39
C ILE A 11 5.88 3.24 -51.31
N ILE A 12 7.14 3.03 -51.70
CA ILE A 12 8.26 3.01 -50.74
C ILE A 12 8.41 4.38 -50.04
N LYS A 13 8.22 5.49 -50.78
CA LYS A 13 8.24 6.85 -50.22
C LYS A 13 7.08 7.09 -49.25
N ILE A 14 5.88 6.62 -49.59
CA ILE A 14 4.69 6.75 -48.73
C ILE A 14 4.86 5.95 -47.43
N ILE A 15 5.35 4.71 -47.52
CA ILE A 15 5.63 3.89 -46.34
C ILE A 15 6.68 4.56 -45.45
N GLY A 16 7.74 5.12 -46.05
CA GLY A 16 8.75 5.89 -45.32
C GLY A 16 8.16 7.10 -44.59
N LEU A 17 7.23 7.83 -45.22
CA LEU A 17 6.53 8.96 -44.59
C LEU A 17 5.66 8.54 -43.41
N ILE A 18 4.92 7.43 -43.54
CA ILE A 18 4.06 6.93 -42.44
C ILE A 18 4.92 6.53 -41.25
N ILE A 19 5.98 5.75 -41.47
CA ILE A 19 6.90 5.32 -40.40
C ILE A 19 7.55 6.54 -39.74
N GLY A 20 8.05 7.48 -40.55
CA GLY A 20 8.63 8.73 -40.03
C GLY A 20 7.63 9.53 -39.19
N SER A 21 6.38 9.67 -39.66
CA SER A 21 5.33 10.37 -38.92
C SER A 21 4.98 9.69 -37.60
N TYR A 22 4.96 8.34 -37.58
CA TYR A 22 4.71 7.58 -36.36
C TYR A 22 5.85 7.75 -35.35
N LEU A 23 7.10 7.74 -35.81
CA LEU A 23 8.26 7.97 -34.93
C LEU A 23 8.27 9.38 -34.37
N VAL A 24 7.91 10.39 -35.16
CA VAL A 24 7.76 11.78 -34.69
C VAL A 24 6.63 11.88 -33.66
N PHE A 25 5.47 11.28 -33.93
CA PHE A 25 4.36 11.25 -33.00
C PHE A 25 4.72 10.52 -31.69
N ALA A 26 5.37 9.36 -31.78
CA ALA A 26 5.85 8.62 -30.61
C ALA A 26 6.87 9.43 -29.81
N ALA A 27 7.79 10.15 -30.47
CA ALA A 27 8.74 11.02 -29.79
C ALA A 27 8.06 12.23 -29.12
N LEU A 28 7.02 12.79 -29.75
CA LEU A 28 6.20 13.84 -29.14
C LEU A 28 5.43 13.30 -27.93
N VAL A 29 4.80 12.13 -28.04
CA VAL A 29 4.16 11.46 -26.91
C VAL A 29 5.19 11.24 -25.82
N LEU A 30 6.35 10.64 -26.07
CA LEU A 30 7.37 10.45 -25.02
C LEU A 30 7.92 11.74 -24.41
N ASN A 31 7.88 12.87 -25.12
CA ASN A 31 8.36 14.17 -24.62
C ASN A 31 7.27 14.98 -23.88
N PHE A 32 5.99 14.71 -24.15
CA PHE A 32 4.85 15.40 -23.51
C PHE A 32 4.00 14.50 -22.61
N TYR A 33 4.26 13.20 -22.63
CA TYR A 33 3.64 12.20 -21.77
C TYR A 33 4.58 12.01 -20.59
N GLU A 34 4.32 12.74 -19.53
CA GLU A 34 4.80 12.37 -18.21
C GLU A 34 4.03 11.10 -17.85
N PRO A 35 4.67 9.92 -17.79
CA PRO A 35 3.99 8.76 -17.24
C PRO A 35 3.54 9.16 -15.84
N GLU A 36 2.25 9.05 -15.55
CA GLU A 36 1.77 8.94 -14.18
C GLU A 36 2.44 7.67 -13.63
N GLU A 37 3.68 7.80 -13.13
CA GLU A 37 4.14 6.85 -12.14
C GLU A 37 3.08 6.83 -11.05
N PRO A 38 2.83 5.67 -10.38
CA PRO A 38 2.13 5.68 -9.11
C PRO A 38 3.06 6.37 -8.11
N VAL A 39 3.21 7.68 -8.27
CA VAL A 39 3.76 8.58 -7.29
C VAL A 39 2.74 8.50 -6.17
N ILE A 40 3.15 7.86 -5.08
CA ILE A 40 2.57 8.12 -3.78
C ILE A 40 2.48 9.64 -3.67
N SER A 41 1.27 10.13 -3.92
CA SER A 41 0.95 11.51 -4.29
C SER A 41 1.77 12.50 -3.48
N ASP A 42 2.49 13.43 -4.12
CA ASP A 42 3.21 14.55 -3.45
C ASP A 42 2.25 15.43 -2.62
N VAL A 43 0.95 15.16 -2.74
CA VAL A 43 -0.15 15.74 -2.00
C VAL A 43 -0.10 15.25 -0.55
N PRO A 44 -0.01 16.16 0.45
CA PRO A 44 -0.06 15.77 1.86
C PRO A 44 -1.28 14.89 2.15
N TYR A 45 -1.17 13.91 3.06
CA TYR A 45 -2.24 12.97 3.40
C TYR A 45 -3.61 13.63 3.62
N GLU A 46 -3.63 14.81 4.26
CA GLU A 46 -4.84 15.58 4.53
C GLU A 46 -5.55 16.11 3.28
N ASN A 47 -4.80 16.31 2.19
CA ASN A 47 -5.23 16.85 0.91
C ASN A 47 -5.50 15.75 -0.15
N MET A 48 -5.11 14.50 0.10
CA MET A 48 -5.41 13.38 -0.79
C MET A 48 -6.92 13.21 -0.96
N ASP A 49 -7.37 12.83 -2.15
CA ASP A 49 -8.77 12.46 -2.32
C ASP A 49 -9.09 11.11 -1.63
N TRP A 50 -10.36 10.71 -1.63
CA TRP A 50 -10.77 9.50 -0.92
C TRP A 50 -10.20 8.21 -1.52
N ARG A 51 -9.94 8.16 -2.84
CA ARG A 51 -9.37 6.98 -3.52
C ARG A 51 -7.88 6.90 -3.24
N GLU A 52 -7.19 8.04 -3.37
CA GLU A 52 -5.77 8.14 -3.08
C GLU A 52 -5.47 7.73 -1.64
N ARG A 53 -6.29 8.17 -0.66
CA ARG A 53 -6.12 7.76 0.74
C ARG A 53 -6.31 6.26 0.95
N GLU A 54 -7.29 5.65 0.29
CA GLU A 54 -7.55 4.20 0.40
C GLU A 54 -6.36 3.41 -0.12
N GLU A 55 -5.92 3.73 -1.34
CA GLU A 55 -4.79 3.08 -1.97
C GLU A 55 -3.49 3.31 -1.18
N TYR A 56 -3.26 4.53 -0.72
CA TYR A 56 -2.13 4.87 0.14
C TYR A 56 -2.14 4.06 1.45
N ASN A 57 -3.27 4.01 2.15
CA ASN A 57 -3.39 3.24 3.39
C ASN A 57 -3.18 1.74 3.11
N GLN A 58 -3.75 1.21 2.02
CA GLN A 58 -3.60 -0.19 1.65
C GLN A 58 -2.14 -0.56 1.37
N GLN A 59 -1.45 0.25 0.57
CA GLN A 59 -0.02 0.05 0.27
C GLN A 59 0.85 0.22 1.52
N THR A 60 0.59 1.24 2.34
CA THR A 60 1.33 1.49 3.58
C THR A 60 1.18 0.31 4.54
N ILE A 61 -0.05 -0.17 4.77
CA ILE A 61 -0.32 -1.32 5.64
C ILE A 61 0.35 -2.59 5.11
N GLY A 62 0.38 -2.79 3.79
CA GLY A 62 1.07 -3.91 3.16
C GLY A 62 2.59 -3.94 3.41
N GLY A 63 3.19 -2.77 3.70
CA GLY A 63 4.61 -2.64 4.04
C GLY A 63 4.91 -2.52 5.54
N LEU A 64 3.89 -2.49 6.41
CA LEU A 64 4.09 -2.38 7.86
C LEU A 64 4.73 -3.66 8.41
N SER A 65 5.72 -3.47 9.28
CA SER A 65 6.32 -4.56 10.05
C SER A 65 5.71 -4.64 11.44
N LEU A 66 5.59 -5.85 11.98
CA LEU A 66 5.31 -5.98 13.41
C LEU A 66 6.41 -5.26 14.21
N GLY A 67 6.05 -4.68 15.34
CA GLY A 67 6.96 -3.82 16.09
C GLY A 67 6.86 -2.33 15.74
N THR A 68 6.24 -1.96 14.61
CA THR A 68 6.01 -0.54 14.26
C THR A 68 5.22 0.16 15.37
N THR A 69 5.63 1.37 15.73
CA THR A 69 4.96 2.12 16.79
C THR A 69 3.63 2.69 16.31
N LYS A 70 2.66 2.81 17.21
CA LYS A 70 1.38 3.48 16.96
C LYS A 70 1.55 4.91 16.47
N ALA A 71 2.53 5.62 17.04
CA ALA A 71 2.84 7.00 16.66
C ALA A 71 3.33 7.08 15.20
N GLU A 72 4.15 6.13 14.76
CA GLU A 72 4.60 6.03 13.38
C GLU A 72 3.46 5.70 12.42
N ALA A 73 2.59 4.75 12.77
CA ALA A 73 1.41 4.43 11.97
C ALA A 73 0.48 5.66 11.80
N ILE A 74 0.25 6.42 12.87
CA ILE A 74 -0.53 7.68 12.84
C ILE A 74 0.19 8.76 12.02
N LYS A 75 1.51 8.83 12.08
CA LYS A 75 2.29 9.78 11.30
C LYS A 75 2.20 9.52 9.80
N LEU A 76 2.18 8.24 9.40
CA LEU A 76 2.09 7.83 8.01
C LEU A 76 0.66 7.97 7.48
N MET A 77 -0.31 7.36 8.17
CA MET A 77 -1.68 7.18 7.67
C MET A 77 -2.69 8.13 8.33
N GLY A 78 -2.23 9.13 9.08
CA GLY A 78 -3.11 10.04 9.80
C GLY A 78 -3.96 9.36 10.89
N LYS A 79 -5.04 10.03 11.28
CA LYS A 79 -5.93 9.58 12.35
C LYS A 79 -6.74 8.34 11.90
N PRO A 80 -6.86 7.28 12.72
CA PRO A 80 -7.72 6.15 12.42
C PRO A 80 -9.21 6.55 12.41
N HIS A 81 -10.01 5.85 11.63
CA HIS A 81 -11.47 6.03 11.54
C HIS A 81 -12.18 5.49 12.78
N PHE A 82 -11.74 4.33 13.27
CA PHE A 82 -12.24 3.73 14.51
C PHE A 82 -11.09 3.39 15.45
N ASN A 83 -11.36 3.47 16.76
CA ASN A 83 -10.40 3.19 17.82
C ASN A 83 -11.13 2.51 18.97
N ASP A 84 -10.96 1.20 19.10
CA ASP A 84 -11.42 0.44 20.26
C ASP A 84 -10.23 0.15 21.17
N ALA A 85 -10.39 0.35 22.48
CA ALA A 85 -9.29 0.21 23.42
C ALA A 85 -9.74 -0.44 24.73
N GLN A 86 -8.88 -1.26 25.31
CA GLN A 86 -9.10 -1.93 26.59
C GLN A 86 -7.78 -2.14 27.34
N PHE A 87 -7.88 -2.35 28.66
CA PHE A 87 -6.74 -2.79 29.47
C PHE A 87 -6.89 -4.28 29.76
N VAL A 88 -5.86 -5.06 29.43
CA VAL A 88 -5.85 -6.51 29.66
C VAL A 88 -4.55 -6.86 30.37
N GLN A 89 -4.66 -7.44 31.57
CA GLN A 89 -3.51 -7.84 32.38
C GLN A 89 -2.46 -6.73 32.56
N GLY A 90 -2.91 -5.47 32.68
CA GLY A 90 -2.04 -4.31 32.86
C GLY A 90 -1.42 -3.74 31.57
N LYS A 91 -1.69 -4.35 30.41
CA LYS A 91 -1.28 -3.83 29.10
C LYS A 91 -2.39 -3.04 28.42
N GLN A 92 -2.02 -2.00 27.69
CA GLN A 92 -2.93 -1.23 26.87
C GLN A 92 -3.08 -1.91 25.51
N VAL A 93 -4.29 -2.38 25.19
CA VAL A 93 -4.61 -3.04 23.93
C VAL A 93 -5.54 -2.14 23.12
N GLN A 94 -5.17 -1.82 21.89
CA GLN A 94 -5.96 -0.94 21.01
C GLN A 94 -6.11 -1.54 19.61
N LEU A 95 -7.34 -1.55 19.09
CA LEU A 95 -7.65 -1.93 17.72
C LEU A 95 -8.00 -0.67 16.92
N LEU A 96 -7.07 -0.22 16.08
CA LEU A 96 -7.22 0.96 15.25
C LEU A 96 -7.59 0.56 13.83
N HIS A 97 -8.50 1.29 13.20
CA HIS A 97 -9.00 0.95 11.86
C HIS A 97 -8.74 2.11 10.90
N TRP A 98 -8.07 1.83 9.78
CA TRP A 98 -7.92 2.77 8.66
C TRP A 98 -8.70 2.29 7.45
N ARG A 99 -9.32 3.21 6.73
CA ARG A 99 -10.07 2.89 5.52
C ARG A 99 -9.10 2.49 4.40
N THR A 100 -9.31 1.33 3.82
CA THR A 100 -8.43 0.72 2.79
C THR A 100 -9.20 0.27 1.57
N GLN A 101 -10.52 0.22 1.64
CA GLN A 101 -11.39 -0.16 0.54
C GLN A 101 -12.72 0.55 0.65
N ARG A 102 -13.47 0.59 -0.45
CA ARG A 102 -14.82 1.09 -0.50
C ARG A 102 -15.77 -0.03 -0.88
N ASN A 103 -16.74 -0.30 -0.02
CA ASN A 103 -17.80 -1.27 -0.27
C ASN A 103 -19.06 -0.55 -0.78
N GLU A 104 -19.44 0.57 -0.14
CA GLU A 104 -20.69 1.27 -0.47
C GLU A 104 -20.51 2.75 -0.83
N GLY A 105 -21.40 3.22 -1.72
CA GLY A 105 -21.40 4.58 -2.26
C GLY A 105 -22.11 5.60 -1.37
N ASP A 106 -22.60 5.19 -0.20
CA ASP A 106 -23.56 5.95 0.62
C ASP A 106 -22.95 7.11 1.41
N GLY A 107 -21.61 7.23 1.41
CA GLY A 107 -20.88 8.30 2.08
C GLY A 107 -20.63 8.04 3.56
N LYS A 108 -20.90 6.85 4.07
CA LYS A 108 -20.65 6.45 5.46
C LYS A 108 -19.55 5.40 5.52
N THR A 109 -18.49 5.67 6.26
CA THR A 109 -17.44 4.67 6.51
C THR A 109 -17.93 3.63 7.52
N THR A 110 -17.81 2.36 7.15
CA THR A 110 -18.11 1.21 8.01
C THR A 110 -16.83 0.42 8.33
N ARG A 111 -16.88 -0.50 9.31
CA ARG A 111 -15.68 -1.23 9.76
C ARG A 111 -15.16 -2.23 8.72
N ASP A 112 -16.05 -2.78 7.91
CA ASP A 112 -15.76 -3.70 6.79
C ASP A 112 -15.06 -3.01 5.60
N GLU A 113 -15.05 -1.68 5.56
CA GLU A 113 -14.26 -0.86 4.63
C GLU A 113 -12.85 -0.54 5.14
N CYS A 114 -12.53 -0.99 6.37
CA CYS A 114 -11.29 -0.67 7.03
C CYS A 114 -10.43 -1.90 7.29
N THR A 115 -9.12 -1.70 7.28
CA THR A 115 -8.17 -2.70 7.78
C THR A 115 -7.83 -2.39 9.25
N PRO A 116 -8.07 -3.35 10.16
CA PRO A 116 -7.73 -3.21 11.57
C PRO A 116 -6.25 -3.49 11.84
N LEU A 117 -5.65 -2.69 12.72
CA LEU A 117 -4.30 -2.83 13.25
C LEU A 117 -4.38 -2.93 14.78
N LEU A 118 -3.87 -4.02 15.34
CA LEU A 118 -3.86 -4.27 16.78
C LEU A 118 -2.53 -3.80 17.37
N PHE A 119 -2.61 -2.91 18.34
CA PHE A 119 -1.48 -2.40 19.11
C PHE A 119 -1.54 -2.89 20.56
N VAL A 120 -0.38 -3.28 21.08
CA VAL A 120 -0.18 -3.64 22.49
C VAL A 120 0.93 -2.76 23.04
N ASP A 121 0.64 -1.98 24.08
CA ASP A 121 1.56 -1.00 24.66
C ASP A 121 2.21 -0.11 23.57
N ASP A 122 1.37 0.38 22.64
CA ASP A 122 1.73 1.22 21.49
C ASP A 122 2.61 0.57 20.41
N VAL A 123 2.74 -0.76 20.43
CA VAL A 123 3.50 -1.53 19.43
C VAL A 123 2.58 -2.39 18.57
N LEU A 124 2.76 -2.35 17.25
CA LEU A 124 1.97 -3.12 16.29
C LEU A 124 2.20 -4.62 16.49
N PHE A 125 1.13 -5.33 16.81
CA PHE A 125 1.13 -6.75 17.14
C PHE A 125 0.46 -7.62 16.07
N ALA A 126 -0.61 -7.13 15.44
CA ALA A 126 -1.29 -7.87 14.37
C ALA A 126 -1.99 -6.92 13.38
N ILE A 127 -2.27 -7.43 12.18
CA ILE A 127 -2.87 -6.72 11.04
C ILE A 127 -4.06 -7.56 10.51
N GLY A 128 -5.13 -6.91 10.07
CA GLY A 128 -6.24 -7.54 9.36
C GLY A 128 -7.10 -8.44 10.26
N GLU A 129 -7.69 -9.50 9.70
CA GLU A 129 -8.62 -10.37 10.42
C GLU A 129 -8.04 -10.90 11.74
N ILE A 130 -6.76 -11.29 11.72
CA ILE A 130 -6.04 -11.76 12.91
C ILE A 130 -6.03 -10.70 14.02
N ALA A 131 -5.93 -9.41 13.67
CA ALA A 131 -6.00 -8.32 14.64
C ALA A 131 -7.37 -8.26 15.34
N SER A 132 -8.45 -8.42 14.57
CA SER A 132 -9.82 -8.45 15.09
C SER A 132 -10.05 -9.65 16.00
N GLU A 133 -9.68 -10.85 15.54
CA GLU A 133 -9.80 -12.09 16.32
C GLU A 133 -9.07 -11.97 17.67
N ARG A 134 -7.80 -11.53 17.63
CA ARG A 134 -6.96 -11.37 18.84
C ARG A 134 -7.46 -10.30 19.80
N PHE A 135 -8.18 -9.30 19.31
CA PHE A 135 -8.80 -8.30 20.15
C PHE A 135 -10.03 -8.85 20.90
N LEU A 136 -10.79 -9.75 20.25
CA LEU A 136 -12.02 -10.33 20.79
C LEU A 136 -11.78 -11.51 21.74
N ASP A 137 -10.75 -12.32 21.50
CA ASP A 137 -10.51 -13.60 22.20
C ASP A 137 -10.05 -13.47 23.66
N GLY A 138 -9.94 -12.26 24.21
CA GLY A 138 -9.44 -12.06 25.58
C GLY A 138 -7.93 -12.30 25.66
N PRO A 139 -7.34 -12.44 26.87
CA PRO A 139 -5.95 -12.08 27.16
C PRO A 139 -4.99 -12.63 26.11
N ILE A 140 -4.38 -11.69 25.37
CA ILE A 140 -3.25 -11.97 24.49
C ILE A 140 -2.27 -12.75 25.32
N ASP A 141 -2.11 -14.03 24.99
CA ASP A 141 -1.29 -14.93 25.78
C ASP A 141 0.10 -14.30 25.89
N LEU A 142 0.44 -13.88 27.12
CA LEU A 142 1.70 -13.21 27.40
C LEU A 142 2.87 -14.14 27.09
N GLU A 143 2.64 -15.46 27.10
CA GLU A 143 3.57 -16.48 26.65
C GLU A 143 3.89 -16.31 25.15
N LEU A 144 2.85 -16.11 24.32
CA LEU A 144 2.98 -15.90 22.88
C LEU A 144 3.65 -14.55 22.55
N LEU A 145 3.30 -13.49 23.29
CA LEU A 145 3.95 -12.18 23.15
C LEU A 145 5.45 -12.25 23.47
N ASN A 146 5.81 -12.92 24.57
CA ASN A 146 7.22 -13.09 24.95
C ASN A 146 7.97 -13.96 23.95
N GLN A 147 7.35 -14.99 23.37
CA GLN A 147 7.96 -15.80 22.31
C GLN A 147 8.20 -15.01 21.02
N ILE A 148 7.24 -14.18 20.59
CA ILE A 148 7.38 -13.35 19.38
C ILE A 148 8.47 -12.29 19.57
N ILE A 149 8.51 -11.61 20.72
CA ILE A 149 9.55 -10.61 21.02
C ILE A 149 10.94 -11.26 21.06
N GLN A 150 11.07 -12.43 21.68
CA GLN A 150 12.33 -13.17 21.70
C GLN A 150 12.74 -13.67 20.32
N GLN A 151 11.81 -13.96 19.41
CA GLN A 151 12.15 -14.31 18.03
C GLN A 151 12.60 -13.10 17.19
N ALA A 152 12.00 -11.93 17.43
CA ALA A 152 12.39 -10.68 16.75
C ALA A 152 13.80 -10.20 17.16
N ASP A 153 14.15 -10.30 18.45
CA ASP A 153 15.48 -9.92 18.96
C ASP A 153 16.59 -10.92 18.57
N ASN A 154 16.23 -12.16 18.20
CA ASN A 154 17.17 -13.20 17.78
C ASN A 154 17.27 -13.36 16.25
N SER A 155 16.70 -12.44 15.47
CA SER A 155 16.93 -12.41 14.02
C SER A 155 18.40 -12.07 13.76
N PRO A 156 19.19 -12.94 13.11
CA PRO A 156 20.60 -12.69 12.89
C PRO A 156 20.74 -11.49 11.96
N ASP A 157 21.32 -10.42 12.49
CA ASP A 157 21.81 -9.27 11.73
C ASP A 157 22.75 -9.79 10.63
N THR A 158 22.24 -9.95 9.41
CA THR A 158 23.07 -10.23 8.23
C THR A 158 23.71 -8.93 7.76
N THR A 159 24.55 -8.33 8.60
CA THR A 159 25.45 -7.26 8.19
C THR A 159 26.82 -7.43 8.83
N SER A 160 27.55 -8.44 8.36
CA SER A 160 29.02 -8.40 8.37
C SER A 160 29.54 -9.07 7.10
N VAL A 161 29.59 -8.30 6.02
CA VAL A 161 30.46 -8.58 4.87
C VAL A 161 31.89 -8.27 5.33
N GLN A 162 32.73 -9.31 5.37
CA GLN A 162 34.18 -9.17 5.17
C GLN A 162 34.47 -9.27 3.67
#